data_AF-A0A4Q3CK87-F1
#
_entry.id   AF-A0A4Q3CK87-F1
#
_cell.length_a   1.000
_cell.length_b   1.000
_cell.length_c   1.000
_cell.angle_alpha   90.00
_cell.angle_beta   90.00
_cell.angle_gamma   90.00
#
_symmetry.space_group_name_H-M   'P 1'
#
loop_
_entity.id
_entity.type
_entity.pdbx_description
1 polymer ?
#
loop_
_entity_poly.entity_id
_entity_poly.type
_entity_poly.pdbx_seq_one_letter_code
_entity_poly.pdbx_strand_id
1 'polypeptide(L)'
;MKFTRIAPHPDLKELIECYWIMENDDPVPIIQKIIPDGFTELVFHYGDEFRTKITGEWQTQSRSLLAGQISSYFYLENTGKAGIIAVKLKPAALTQLFGLPISLYTDKVVDLDTVLNDDLRGLKEI
;
A
#
# COMPACT_ATOMS: atom_id res chain seq x y z
N MET A 1 12.28 -11.78 -8.36
CA MET A 1 11.23 -11.40 -7.39
C MET A 1 11.25 -12.31 -6.17
N LYS A 2 11.43 -11.73 -4.99
CA LYS A 2 11.36 -12.39 -3.68
C LYS A 2 10.22 -11.75 -2.89
N PHE A 3 9.32 -12.59 -2.37
CA PHE A 3 8.16 -12.15 -1.60
C PHE A 3 8.16 -12.82 -0.24
N THR A 4 8.05 -12.04 0.83
CA THR A 4 8.02 -12.52 2.21
C THR A 4 6.76 -12.03 2.88
N ARG A 5 6.03 -12.93 3.55
CA ARG A 5 4.86 -12.60 4.38
C ARG A 5 5.18 -12.91 5.84
N ILE A 6 4.86 -11.96 6.72
CA ILE A 6 5.17 -12.03 8.15
C ILE A 6 3.85 -11.87 8.91
N ALA A 7 3.60 -12.78 9.86
CA ALA A 7 2.43 -12.70 10.72
C ALA A 7 2.55 -11.51 11.70
N PRO A 8 1.45 -10.84 12.04
CA PRO A 8 1.47 -9.79 13.04
C PRO A 8 1.69 -10.36 14.44
N HIS A 9 2.13 -9.51 15.37
CA HIS A 9 2.10 -9.84 16.80
C HIS A 9 0.65 -10.20 17.21
N PRO A 10 0.43 -11.15 18.14
CA PRO A 10 -0.92 -11.54 18.56
C PRO A 10 -1.81 -10.38 18.99
N ASP A 11 -1.25 -9.36 19.63
CA ASP A 11 -1.99 -8.16 20.07
C ASP A 11 -2.44 -7.27 18.91
N LEU A 12 -1.81 -7.40 17.74
CA LEU A 12 -2.12 -6.62 16.54
C LEU A 12 -3.02 -7.40 15.56
N LYS A 13 -3.31 -8.68 15.82
CA LYS A 13 -4.00 -9.58 14.88
C LYS A 13 -5.42 -9.11 14.52
N GLU A 14 -6.06 -8.29 15.34
CA GLU A 14 -7.41 -7.77 15.07
C GLU A 14 -7.39 -6.57 14.13
N LEU A 15 -6.23 -5.93 13.95
CA LEU A 15 -6.06 -4.71 13.16
C LEU A 15 -5.20 -4.96 11.91
N ILE A 16 -4.19 -5.81 12.03
CA ILE A 16 -3.23 -6.12 10.98
C ILE A 16 -3.46 -7.56 10.52
N GLU A 17 -3.55 -7.75 9.20
CA GLU A 17 -3.64 -9.06 8.57
C GLU A 17 -2.25 -9.70 8.42
N CYS A 18 -1.30 -8.93 7.91
CA CYS A 18 0.11 -9.31 7.82
C CYS A 18 0.99 -8.12 7.49
N TYR A 19 2.29 -8.32 7.63
CA TYR A 19 3.29 -7.53 6.92
C TYR A 19 3.76 -8.30 5.68
N TRP A 20 4.08 -7.59 4.62
CA TRP A 20 4.71 -8.21 3.46
C TRP A 20 5.87 -7.37 2.94
N ILE A 21 6.87 -8.06 2.38
CA ILE A 21 8.05 -7.48 1.77
C ILE A 21 8.19 -8.05 0.37
N MET A 22 8.46 -7.17 -0.60
CA MET A 22 8.71 -7.56 -1.99
C MET A 22 9.99 -6.91 -2.50
N GLU A 23 10.89 -7.73 -3.03
CA GLU A 23 12.18 -7.30 -3.59
C GLU A 23 12.32 -7.84 -5.02
N ASN A 24 12.78 -7.00 -5.95
CA ASN A 24 13.12 -7.42 -7.30
C ASN A 24 14.24 -6.56 -7.89
N ASP A 25 15.41 -7.16 -8.13
CA ASP A 25 16.57 -6.44 -8.70
C ASP A 25 16.51 -6.26 -10.23
N ASP A 26 15.57 -6.93 -10.90
CA ASP A 26 15.35 -6.76 -12.34
C ASP A 26 14.65 -5.42 -12.61
N PRO A 27 15.31 -4.46 -13.30
CA PRO A 27 14.74 -3.15 -13.56
C PRO A 27 13.78 -3.13 -14.75
N VAL A 28 13.63 -4.25 -15.48
CA VAL A 28 12.75 -4.30 -16.65
C VAL A 28 11.30 -4.03 -16.21
N PRO A 29 10.61 -3.05 -16.85
CA PRO A 29 9.22 -2.77 -16.53
C PRO A 29 8.30 -3.96 -16.86
N ILE A 30 7.49 -4.34 -15.89
CA ILE A 30 6.49 -5.40 -16.00
C ILE A 30 5.15 -4.82 -15.54
N ILE A 31 4.15 -4.88 -16.43
CA ILE A 31 2.77 -4.54 -16.08
C ILE A 31 2.09 -5.78 -15.50
N GLN A 32 1.57 -5.65 -14.29
CA GLN A 32 0.82 -6.67 -13.58
C GLN A 32 -0.62 -6.21 -13.41
N LYS A 33 -1.56 -7.14 -13.62
CA LYS A 33 -2.96 -6.95 -13.27
C LYS A 33 -3.18 -7.43 -11.84
N ILE A 34 -3.57 -6.53 -10.96
CA ILE A 34 -3.81 -6.83 -9.54
C ILE A 34 -5.31 -7.07 -9.34
N ILE A 35 -5.64 -8.15 -8.64
CA ILE A 35 -7.00 -8.45 -8.20
C ILE A 35 -7.14 -7.97 -6.75
N PRO A 36 -8.07 -7.04 -6.46
CA PRO A 36 -8.23 -6.51 -5.12
C PRO A 36 -8.78 -7.58 -4.17
N ASP A 37 -8.42 -7.47 -2.90
CA ASP A 37 -8.88 -8.36 -1.82
C ASP A 37 -9.65 -7.63 -0.71
N GLY A 38 -9.90 -6.32 -0.88
CA GLY A 38 -10.66 -5.50 0.06
C GLY A 38 -9.88 -5.06 1.30
N PHE A 39 -8.56 -5.27 1.35
CA PHE A 39 -7.72 -4.75 2.43
C PHE A 39 -7.21 -3.35 2.08
N THR A 40 -6.86 -2.60 3.12
CA THR A 40 -6.13 -1.33 3.01
C THR A 40 -4.67 -1.59 3.34
N GLU A 41 -3.75 -0.91 2.66
CA GLU A 41 -2.31 -1.12 2.86
C GLU A 41 -1.58 0.19 3.08
N LEU A 42 -0.71 0.22 4.08
CA LEU A 42 0.35 1.23 4.18
C LEU A 42 1.57 0.66 3.47
N VAL A 43 2.07 1.34 2.46
CA VAL A 43 3.15 0.84 1.59
C VAL A 43 4.30 1.83 1.61
N PHE A 44 5.52 1.31 1.78
CA PHE A 44 6.76 2.06 1.81
C PHE A 44 7.73 1.48 0.79
N HIS A 45 8.12 2.29 -0.18
CA HIS A 45 9.13 2.00 -1.18
C HIS A 45 10.52 2.40 -0.65
N TYR A 46 11.43 1.44 -0.58
CA TYR A 46 12.86 1.66 -0.37
C TYR A 46 13.69 1.33 -1.63
N GLY A 47 13.03 0.91 -2.72
CA GLY A 47 13.56 0.86 -4.08
C GLY A 47 12.98 1.98 -4.96
N ASP A 48 12.87 1.71 -6.26
CA ASP A 48 12.21 2.59 -7.23
C ASP A 48 10.68 2.52 -7.06
N GLU A 49 10.02 3.66 -7.28
CA GLU A 49 8.56 3.79 -7.13
C GLU A 49 7.81 3.01 -8.21
N PHE A 50 6.56 2.70 -7.94
CA PHE A 50 5.68 2.01 -8.87
C PHE A 50 4.72 2.99 -9.53
N ARG A 51 4.15 2.61 -10.68
CA ARG A 51 3.00 3.29 -11.28
C ARG A 51 1.76 2.43 -11.10
N THR A 52 0.64 3.07 -10.80
CA THR A 52 -0.67 2.43 -10.75
C THR A 52 -1.63 3.07 -11.73
N LYS A 53 -2.49 2.25 -12.31
CA LYS A 53 -3.63 2.67 -13.12
C LYS A 53 -4.89 2.02 -12.54
N ILE A 54 -5.50 2.72 -11.58
CA ILE A 54 -6.75 2.33 -10.91
C ILE A 54 -7.93 2.82 -11.75
N THR A 55 -7.95 4.12 -12.07
CA THR A 55 -8.96 4.73 -12.95
C THR A 55 -8.29 5.50 -14.08
N GLY A 56 -8.49 5.06 -15.32
CA GLY A 56 -8.09 5.83 -16.51
C GLY A 56 -6.58 5.86 -16.77
N GLU A 57 -5.85 6.75 -16.11
CA GLU A 57 -4.46 7.08 -16.40
C GLU A 57 -3.47 6.43 -15.43
N TRP A 58 -2.21 6.37 -15.86
CA TRP A 58 -1.10 5.92 -15.02
C TRP A 58 -0.67 7.04 -14.08
N GLN A 59 -0.50 6.72 -12.80
CA GLN A 59 -0.03 7.63 -11.77
C GLN A 59 1.16 7.01 -11.04
N THR A 60 2.22 7.79 -10.85
CA THR A 60 3.36 7.39 -10.01
C THR A 60 2.95 7.41 -8.55
N GLN A 61 3.26 6.34 -7.84
CA GLN A 61 3.05 6.23 -6.40
C GLN A 61 4.08 7.10 -5.65
N SER A 62 3.67 7.69 -4.53
CA SER A 62 4.61 8.26 -3.58
C SER A 62 5.41 7.16 -2.89
N ARG A 63 6.60 7.50 -2.38
CA ARG A 63 7.44 6.55 -1.63
C ARG A 63 6.76 5.98 -0.40
N SER A 64 5.94 6.77 0.26
CA SER A 64 5.10 6.35 1.38
C SER A 64 3.66 6.64 1.05
N LEU A 65 2.81 5.62 1.06
CA LEU A 65 1.41 5.76 0.62
C LEU A 65 0.44 4.95 1.47
N LEU A 66 -0.81 5.38 1.41
CA LEU A 66 -1.99 4.62 1.81
C LEU A 66 -2.72 4.17 0.55
N ALA A 67 -2.72 2.85 0.31
CA ALA A 67 -3.58 2.21 -0.66
C ALA A 67 -4.91 1.87 0.03
N GLY A 68 -5.97 2.61 -0.27
CA GLY A 68 -7.29 2.32 0.27
C GLY A 68 -7.89 1.04 -0.33
N GLN A 69 -9.12 0.73 0.07
CA GLN A 69 -9.84 -0.41 -0.50
C GLN A 69 -10.13 -0.18 -1.98
N ILE A 70 -9.52 -0.98 -2.85
CA ILE A 70 -9.78 -0.94 -4.29
C ILE A 70 -10.92 -1.90 -4.62
N SER A 71 -11.91 -1.44 -5.37
CA SER A 71 -13.15 -2.16 -5.68
C SER A 71 -13.09 -2.97 -6.98
N SER A 72 -12.15 -2.64 -7.87
CA SER A 72 -11.94 -3.28 -9.17
C SER A 72 -10.48 -3.64 -9.41
N TYR A 73 -10.22 -4.51 -10.39
CA TYR A 73 -8.85 -4.77 -10.79
C TYR A 73 -8.17 -3.47 -11.24
N PHE A 74 -6.86 -3.40 -11.02
CA PHE A 74 -6.04 -2.28 -11.48
C PHE A 74 -4.73 -2.80 -12.07
N TYR A 75 -4.00 -1.93 -12.75
CA TYR A 75 -2.67 -2.25 -13.24
C TYR A 75 -1.60 -1.62 -12.37
N LEU A 76 -0.55 -2.38 -12.14
CA LEU A 76 0.64 -1.99 -11.38
C LEU A 76 1.86 -2.21 -12.28
N GLU A 77 2.80 -1.29 -12.26
CA GLU A 77 4.01 -1.38 -13.08
C GLU A 77 5.21 -0.89 -12.28
N ASN A 78 6.29 -1.67 -12.25
CA ASN A 78 7.56 -1.22 -11.67
C ASN A 78 8.26 -0.24 -12.63
N THR A 79 8.93 0.77 -12.07
CA THR A 79 9.74 1.71 -12.87
C THR A 79 11.24 1.40 -12.87
N GLY A 80 11.64 0.42 -12.06
CA GLY A 80 13.01 -0.03 -11.90
C GLY A 80 13.09 -1.18 -10.89
N LYS A 81 14.09 -1.14 -10.00
CA LYS A 81 14.29 -2.14 -8.95
C LYS A 81 13.24 -1.99 -7.86
N ALA A 82 12.55 -3.07 -7.54
CA ALA A 82 11.54 -3.07 -6.51
C ALA A 82 12.15 -3.34 -5.12
N GLY A 83 11.76 -2.51 -4.16
CA GLY A 83 12.01 -2.73 -2.74
C GLY A 83 10.85 -2.15 -1.97
N ILE A 84 9.96 -3.01 -1.46
CA ILE A 84 8.72 -2.58 -0.81
C ILE A 84 8.56 -3.32 0.52
N ILE A 85 8.13 -2.58 1.53
CA ILE A 85 7.54 -3.12 2.76
C ILE A 85 6.15 -2.55 2.93
N ALA A 86 5.21 -3.37 3.37
CA ALA A 86 3.85 -2.91 3.60
C ALA A 86 3.21 -3.55 4.82
N VAL A 87 2.28 -2.80 5.40
CA VAL A 87 1.37 -3.22 6.46
C VAL A 87 -0.01 -3.41 5.85
N LYS A 88 -0.49 -4.65 5.83
CA LYS A 88 -1.83 -4.98 5.36
C LYS A 88 -2.81 -4.87 6.51
N LEU A 89 -3.65 -3.84 6.47
CA LEU A 89 -4.65 -3.52 7.48
C LEU A 89 -5.97 -4.24 7.18
N LYS A 90 -6.61 -4.80 8.21
CA LYS A 90 -7.95 -5.39 8.07
C LYS A 90 -8.97 -4.32 7.62
N PRO A 91 -10.07 -4.71 6.94
CA PRO A 91 -11.05 -3.78 6.34
C PRO A 91 -11.54 -2.64 7.23
N ALA A 92 -11.58 -2.79 8.56
CA ALA A 92 -12.03 -1.76 9.50
C ALA A 92 -10.91 -1.08 10.31
N ALA A 93 -9.66 -1.49 10.11
CA ALA A 93 -8.55 -1.09 10.98
C ALA A 93 -8.11 0.36 10.77
N LEU A 94 -8.24 0.90 9.55
CA LEU A 94 -7.93 2.31 9.27
C LEU A 94 -8.79 3.25 10.14
N THR A 95 -10.10 2.96 10.23
CA THR A 95 -11.02 3.71 11.10
C THR A 95 -10.69 3.51 12.57
N GLN A 96 -10.41 2.29 13.01
CA GLN A 96 -10.15 1.97 14.41
C GLN A 96 -8.84 2.61 14.94
N LEU A 97 -7.80 2.63 14.11
CA LEU A 97 -6.50 3.18 14.48
C LEU A 97 -6.45 4.71 14.38
N PHE A 98 -7.01 5.28 13.30
CA PHE A 98 -6.76 6.67 12.93
C PHE A 98 -8.03 7.54 12.87
N GLY A 99 -9.21 6.99 13.18
CA GLY A 99 -10.49 7.70 13.10
C GLY A 99 -10.89 8.10 11.67
N LEU A 100 -10.21 7.56 10.65
CA LEU A 100 -10.40 7.94 9.26
C LEU A 100 -11.51 7.11 8.59
N PRO A 101 -12.53 7.75 7.98
CA PRO A 101 -13.53 7.04 7.21
C PRO A 101 -12.92 6.36 5.98
N ILE A 102 -13.02 5.03 5.91
CA ILE A 102 -12.49 4.23 4.78
C ILE A 102 -13.04 4.69 3.43
N SER A 103 -14.30 5.14 3.38
CA SER A 103 -14.95 5.64 2.17
C SER A 103 -14.24 6.84 1.53
N LEU A 104 -13.45 7.61 2.28
CA LEU A 104 -12.65 8.70 1.73
C LEU A 104 -11.50 8.20 0.84
N TYR A 105 -11.03 6.97 1.09
CA TYR A 105 -9.86 6.35 0.47
C TYR A 105 -10.20 5.19 -0.47
N THR A 106 -11.48 4.82 -0.61
CA THR A 106 -11.91 3.81 -1.58
C THR A 106 -11.48 4.19 -3.00
N ASP A 107 -10.94 3.23 -3.74
CA ASP A 107 -10.40 3.38 -5.10
C ASP A 107 -9.31 4.45 -5.23
N LYS A 108 -8.57 4.71 -4.15
CA LYS A 108 -7.47 5.68 -4.13
C LYS A 108 -6.19 5.10 -3.57
N VAL A 109 -5.08 5.54 -4.15
CA VAL A 109 -3.74 5.45 -3.60
C VAL A 109 -3.29 6.89 -3.33
N VAL A 110 -3.03 7.22 -2.08
CA VAL A 110 -2.71 8.59 -1.65
C VAL A 110 -1.37 8.64 -0.94
N ASP A 111 -0.66 9.74 -1.13
CA ASP A 111 0.54 10.02 -0.36
C ASP A 111 0.18 10.22 1.11
N LEU A 112 0.93 9.59 2.01
CA LEU A 112 0.74 9.78 3.45
C LEU A 112 0.80 11.25 3.85
N ASP A 113 1.58 12.09 3.16
CA ASP A 113 1.70 13.54 3.42
C ASP A 113 0.40 14.32 3.24
N THR A 114 -0.50 13.77 2.43
CA THR A 114 -1.79 14.37 2.10
C THR A 114 -2.93 13.83 2.95
N VAL A 115 -2.67 12.83 3.80
CA VAL A 115 -3.68 12.22 4.66
C VAL A 115 -4.03 13.16 5.82
N LEU A 116 -5.33 13.24 6.13
CA LEU A 116 -5.90 14.07 7.19
C LEU A 116 -5.72 13.43 8.59
N ASN A 117 -4.52 12.93 8.90
CA ASN A 117 -4.17 12.36 10.20
C ASN A 117 -2.66 12.53 10.47
N ASP A 118 -2.31 13.11 11.61
CA ASP A 118 -0.92 13.40 11.98
C ASP A 118 -0.09 12.16 12.26
N ASP A 119 -0.67 11.15 12.89
CA ASP A 119 0.04 9.90 13.21
C ASP A 119 0.47 9.17 11.93
N LEU A 120 -0.41 9.10 10.93
CA LEU A 120 -0.08 8.52 9.62
C LEU A 120 1.00 9.29 8.88
N ARG A 121 0.99 10.63 8.97
CA ARG A 121 2.04 11.48 8.39
C ARG A 121 3.38 11.26 9.07
N GLY A 122 3.40 11.02 10.38
CA GLY A 122 4.61 10.75 11.15
C GLY A 122 5.28 9.40 10.85
N LEU A 123 4.57 8.44 10.26
CA LEU A 123 5.12 7.09 9.99
C LEU A 123 6.31 7.08 9.02
N LYS A 124 6.46 8.10 8.16
CA LYS A 124 7.58 8.20 7.21
C LYS A 124 8.89 8.66 7.85
N GLU A 125 8.83 9.20 9.08
CA GLU A 125 9.97 9.81 9.77
C GLU A 125 10.75 8.80 10.65
N ILE A 126 10.32 7.53 10.64
CA ILE A 126 10.92 6.40 11.36
C ILE A 126 11.89 5.66 10.44
#